data_AF-A0A1Y2PA60-F1
#
_entry.id   AF-A0A1Y2PA60-F1
#
_cell.length_a   1.000
_cell.length_b   1.000
_cell.length_c   1.000
_cell.angle_alpha   90.00
_cell.angle_beta   90.00
_cell.angle_gamma   90.00
#
_symmetry.space_group_name_H-M   'P 1'
#
loop_
_entity.id
_entity.type
_entity.pdbx_description
1 polymer ?
#
loop_
_entity_poly.entity_id
_entity_poly.type
_entity_poly.pdbx_seq_one_letter_code
_entity_poly.pdbx_strand_id
1 'polypeptide(L)'
;MKIENKYIVLETEAYLEKETKEKFYPFYELEYNQWIVYEDDYPKYYFELIEDTNSIVVNDLILKVKEGNDLADLIVEMGKKRNKSWSIHSSKVGKETEDSFNNEILKLENLKIVD
;
A
#
# COMPACT_ATOMS: atom_id res chain seq x y z
N MET A 1 8.27 -23.33 6.32
CA MET A 1 8.01 -21.94 5.92
C MET A 1 7.77 -21.11 7.18
N LYS A 2 8.70 -20.24 7.57
CA LYS A 2 8.54 -19.34 8.73
C LYS A 2 8.07 -18.00 8.19
N ILE A 3 6.88 -17.57 8.59
CA ILE A 3 6.38 -16.23 8.30
C ILE A 3 6.79 -15.36 9.48
N GLU A 4 7.81 -14.52 9.33
CA GLU A 4 8.07 -13.46 10.30
C GLU A 4 7.11 -12.31 10.00
N ASN A 5 6.01 -12.22 10.76
CA ASN A 5 5.09 -11.10 10.69
C ASN A 5 5.76 -9.86 11.29
N LYS A 6 6.52 -9.13 10.48
CA LYS A 6 7.01 -7.78 10.83
C LYS A 6 5.90 -6.80 10.53
N TYR A 7 5.52 -6.00 11.52
CA TYR A 7 4.55 -4.93 11.35
C TYR A 7 5.26 -3.59 11.36
N ILE A 8 4.70 -2.63 10.64
CA ILE A 8 5.07 -1.22 10.71
C ILE A 8 3.89 -0.46 11.28
N VAL A 9 4.16 0.50 12.15
CA VAL A 9 3.14 1.40 12.71
C VAL A 9 3.35 2.75 12.04
N LEU A 10 2.31 3.26 11.40
CA LEU A 10 2.29 4.59 10.82
C LEU A 10 1.23 5.43 11.51
N GLU A 11 1.59 6.68 11.80
CA GLU A 11 0.61 7.71 12.13
C GLU A 11 0.17 8.34 10.81
N THR A 12 -1.14 8.50 10.63
CA THR A 12 -1.68 9.13 9.44
C THR A 12 -2.95 9.88 9.77
N GLU A 13 -3.28 10.84 8.92
CA GLU A 13 -4.58 11.49 8.96
C GLU A 13 -5.63 10.55 8.37
N ALA A 14 -6.88 10.72 8.77
CA ALA A 14 -8.01 10.05 8.17
C ALA A 14 -9.19 11.03 8.10
N TYR A 15 -10.00 10.88 7.07
CA TYR A 15 -11.24 11.65 6.92
C TYR A 15 -12.28 10.87 6.12
N LEU A 16 -13.53 11.31 6.17
CA LEU A 16 -14.59 10.76 5.33
C LEU A 16 -14.66 11.53 4.01
N GLU A 17 -14.56 10.81 2.89
CA GLU A 17 -14.72 11.38 1.56
C GLU A 17 -16.16 11.92 1.40
N LYS A 18 -16.30 13.10 0.77
CA LYS A 18 -17.55 13.86 0.74
C LYS A 18 -18.68 13.15 0.02
N GLU A 19 -18.39 12.50 -1.09
CA GLU A 19 -19.34 11.85 -1.99
C GLU A 19 -19.59 10.38 -1.59
N THR A 20 -18.53 9.61 -1.32
CA THR A 20 -18.66 8.17 -1.03
C THR A 20 -18.92 7.88 0.44
N LYS A 21 -18.57 8.81 1.34
CA LYS A 21 -18.53 8.60 2.80
C LYS A 21 -17.59 7.47 3.23
N GLU A 22 -16.70 7.03 2.33
CA GLU A 22 -15.66 6.08 2.67
C GLU A 22 -14.53 6.78 3.41
N LYS A 23 -13.82 6.00 4.21
CA LYS A 23 -12.70 6.50 4.99
C LYS A 23 -11.45 6.54 4.13
N PHE A 24 -10.81 7.69 4.10
CA PHE A 24 -9.62 7.94 3.31
C PHE A 24 -8.39 8.17 4.18
N TYR A 25 -7.24 7.73 3.68
CA TYR A 25 -5.94 7.80 4.35
C TYR A 25 -4.88 8.36 3.39
N PRO A 26 -4.49 9.64 3.52
CA PRO A 26 -3.55 10.27 2.59
C PRO A 26 -2.09 9.78 2.72
N PHE A 27 -1.66 9.29 3.90
CA PHE A 27 -0.29 8.87 4.17
C PHE A 27 0.80 9.83 3.65
N TYR A 28 0.73 11.11 4.02
CA TYR A 28 1.64 12.16 3.54
C TYR A 28 3.13 11.94 3.87
N GLU A 29 3.45 11.08 4.85
CA GLU A 29 4.83 10.82 5.30
C GLU A 29 5.56 9.75 4.47
N LEU A 30 4.90 9.11 3.51
CA LEU A 30 5.54 8.07 2.69
C LEU A 30 6.55 8.66 1.70
N GLU A 31 7.70 8.00 1.60
CA GLU A 31 8.69 8.30 0.56
C GLU A 31 8.25 7.75 -0.82
N TYR A 32 8.90 8.20 -1.90
CA TYR A 32 8.51 7.87 -3.29
C TYR A 32 8.53 6.37 -3.64
N ASN A 33 9.32 5.60 -2.90
CA ASN A 33 9.49 4.15 -3.03
C ASN A 33 8.63 3.37 -2.02
N GLN A 34 7.86 4.05 -1.17
CA GLN A 34 7.02 3.46 -0.14
C GLN A 34 5.55 3.56 -0.55
N TRP A 35 4.82 2.48 -0.35
CA TRP A 35 3.45 2.33 -0.81
C TRP A 35 2.61 1.59 0.21
N ILE A 36 1.32 1.88 0.20
CA ILE A 36 0.31 1.16 0.98
C ILE A 36 -0.46 0.27 0.02
N VAL A 37 -0.49 -1.01 0.33
CA VAL A 37 -1.36 -1.97 -0.35
C VAL A 37 -2.62 -2.13 0.48
N TYR A 38 -3.74 -1.91 -0.20
CA TYR A 38 -5.07 -2.09 0.34
C TYR A 38 -5.51 -3.53 0.07
N GLU A 39 -6.17 -4.15 1.04
CA GLU A 39 -6.89 -5.42 0.84
C GLU A 39 -8.35 -5.17 1.19
N ASP A 40 -9.24 -5.45 0.24
CA ASP A 40 -10.68 -5.17 0.36
C ASP A 40 -10.93 -3.70 0.76
N ASP A 41 -10.26 -2.77 0.06
CA ASP A 41 -10.31 -1.32 0.24
C ASP A 41 -9.87 -0.79 1.61
N TYR A 42 -9.18 -1.61 2.41
CA TYR A 42 -8.60 -1.21 3.70
C TYR A 42 -7.07 -1.25 3.69
N PRO A 43 -6.36 -0.22 4.21
CA PRO A 43 -4.90 -0.23 4.33
C PRO A 43 -4.44 -1.42 5.16
N LYS A 44 -3.71 -2.35 4.54
CA LYS A 44 -3.31 -3.59 5.24
C LYS A 44 -1.82 -3.83 5.22
N TYR A 45 -1.15 -3.48 4.12
CA TYR A 45 0.26 -3.73 3.96
C TYR A 45 1.06 -2.47 3.68
N TYR A 46 2.24 -2.42 4.26
CA TYR A 46 3.31 -1.52 3.85
C TYR A 46 4.21 -2.24 2.86
N PHE A 47 4.50 -1.61 1.74
CA PHE A 47 5.34 -2.13 0.67
C PHE A 47 6.43 -1.11 0.32
N GLU A 48 7.66 -1.58 0.22
CA GLU A 48 8.81 -0.75 -0.14
C GLU A 48 9.45 -1.33 -1.41
N LEU A 49 9.48 -0.52 -2.46
CA LEU A 49 10.02 -0.87 -3.76
C LEU A 49 11.48 -0.41 -3.86
N ILE A 50 12.36 -1.08 -3.10
CA ILE A 50 13.82 -0.86 -3.11
C ILE A 50 14.51 -2.14 -3.56
N GLU A 51 15.62 -1.98 -4.30
CA GLU A 51 16.46 -3.13 -4.69
C GLU A 51 16.91 -3.89 -3.44
N ASP A 52 16.49 -5.15 -3.34
CA ASP A 52 16.80 -6.03 -2.22
C ASP A 52 17.57 -7.24 -2.75
N THR A 53 18.80 -7.41 -2.29
CA THR A 53 19.67 -8.53 -2.70
C THR A 53 19.08 -9.89 -2.35
N ASN A 54 18.06 -9.96 -1.47
CA ASN A 54 17.42 -11.19 -1.02
C ASN A 54 16.00 -11.39 -1.60
N SER A 55 15.50 -10.50 -2.46
CA SER A 55 14.16 -10.64 -3.06
C SER A 55 14.22 -10.55 -4.59
N ILE A 56 14.17 -11.71 -5.25
CA ILE A 56 14.09 -11.77 -6.71
C ILE A 56 12.79 -11.10 -7.19
N VAL A 57 11.69 -11.28 -6.46
CA VAL A 57 10.39 -10.72 -6.84
C VAL A 57 10.35 -9.20 -6.75
N VAL A 58 10.91 -8.58 -5.70
CA VAL A 58 10.98 -7.11 -5.62
C VAL A 58 11.86 -6.55 -6.73
N ASN A 59 12.98 -7.20 -7.03
CA ASN A 59 13.84 -6.76 -8.13
C ASN A 59 13.17 -6.91 -9.51
N ASP A 60 12.42 -7.99 -9.74
CA ASP A 60 11.60 -8.18 -10.95
C ASP A 60 10.52 -7.10 -11.08
N LEU A 61 9.84 -6.73 -9.98
CA LEU A 61 8.89 -5.62 -9.96
C LEU A 61 9.56 -4.29 -10.33
N ILE A 62 10.73 -4.00 -9.76
CA ILE A 62 11.50 -2.80 -10.07
C ILE A 62 11.84 -2.74 -11.55
N LEU A 63 12.31 -3.86 -12.13
CA LEU A 63 12.63 -3.96 -13.55
C LEU A 63 11.40 -3.68 -14.42
N LYS A 64 10.27 -4.32 -14.13
CA LYS A 64 9.02 -4.11 -14.88
C LYS A 64 8.55 -2.67 -14.82
N VAL A 65 8.62 -2.04 -13.64
CA VAL A 65 8.27 -0.61 -13.50
C VAL A 65 9.23 0.26 -14.29
N LYS A 66 10.54 -0.03 -14.28
CA LYS A 66 11.55 0.67 -15.10
C LYS A 66 11.31 0.48 -16.61
N GLU A 67 10.75 -0.65 -17.02
CA GLU A 67 10.32 -0.93 -18.40
C GLU A 67 9.01 -0.23 -18.80
N GLY A 68 8.37 0.49 -17.86
CA GLY A 68 7.16 1.28 -18.10
C GLY A 68 5.86 0.56 -17.74
N ASN A 69 5.92 -0.60 -17.09
CA ASN A 69 4.72 -1.25 -16.56
C ASN A 69 4.17 -0.47 -15.36
N ASP A 70 2.84 -0.41 -15.25
CA ASP A 70 2.17 0.27 -14.14
C ASP A 70 2.29 -0.56 -12.84
N LEU A 71 2.78 0.07 -11.76
CA LEU A 71 2.95 -0.61 -10.49
C LEU A 71 1.62 -1.09 -9.89
N ALA A 72 0.53 -0.35 -10.10
CA ALA A 72 -0.77 -0.73 -9.56
C ALA A 72 -1.30 -1.99 -10.23
N ASP A 73 -1.17 -2.10 -11.56
CA ASP A 73 -1.51 -3.31 -12.29
C ASP A 73 -0.68 -4.51 -11.80
N LEU A 74 0.63 -4.33 -11.60
CA LEU A 74 1.51 -5.38 -11.09
C LEU A 74 1.11 -5.86 -9.69
N ILE A 75 0.79 -4.94 -8.76
CA ILE A 75 0.33 -5.30 -7.41
C ILE A 75 -1.03 -6.01 -7.45
N VAL A 76 -1.96 -5.56 -8.30
CA VAL A 76 -3.25 -6.24 -8.50
C VAL A 76 -3.04 -7.67 -8.99
N GLU A 77 -2.17 -7.90 -9.98
CA GLU A 77 -1.83 -9.24 -10.46
C GLU A 77 -1.23 -10.12 -9.37
N MET A 78 -0.35 -9.56 -8.54
CA MET A 78 0.25 -10.26 -7.42
C MET A 78 -0.77 -10.66 -6.35
N GLY A 79 -1.74 -9.80 -6.07
CA GLY A 79 -2.86 -10.10 -5.17
C GLY A 79 -3.70 -11.24 -5.72
N LYS A 80 -4.08 -11.18 -7.01
CA LYS A 80 -4.83 -12.23 -7.69
C LYS A 80 -4.16 -13.60 -7.59
N LYS A 81 -2.84 -13.68 -7.82
CA LYS A 81 -2.06 -14.93 -7.68
C LYS A 81 -2.10 -15.51 -6.26
N ARG A 82 -2.41 -14.70 -5.25
CA ARG A 82 -2.53 -15.07 -3.84
C ARG A 82 -3.98 -15.18 -3.36
N ASN A 83 -4.96 -15.11 -4.25
CA ASN A 83 -6.39 -15.01 -3.92
C ASN A 83 -6.72 -13.83 -2.99
N LYS A 84 -6.08 -12.69 -3.22
CA LYS A 84 -6.29 -11.45 -2.47
C LYS A 84 -6.79 -10.33 -3.38
N SER A 85 -7.67 -9.48 -2.84
CA SER A 85 -8.15 -8.28 -3.52
C SER A 85 -7.23 -7.11 -3.22
N TRP A 86 -6.06 -7.08 -3.87
CA TRP A 86 -5.07 -6.02 -3.64
C TRP A 86 -5.23 -4.85 -4.58
N SER A 87 -4.99 -3.66 -4.07
CA SER A 87 -4.84 -2.43 -4.85
C SER A 87 -3.77 -1.53 -4.22
N ILE A 88 -3.23 -0.61 -5.02
CA ILE A 88 -2.49 0.55 -4.52
C ILE A 88 -3.09 1.80 -5.14
N HIS A 89 -3.06 2.88 -4.39
CA HIS A 89 -3.45 4.19 -4.88
C HIS A 89 -2.35 5.17 -4.52
N SER A 90 -1.83 5.90 -5.51
CA SER A 90 -1.20 7.20 -5.23
C SER A 90 -2.24 8.00 -4.45
N SER A 91 -1.90 8.60 -3.32
CA SER A 91 -2.79 9.39 -2.45
C SER A 91 -3.84 10.20 -3.23
N LYS A 92 -4.96 9.56 -3.59
CA LYS A 92 -6.01 10.17 -4.42
C LYS A 92 -6.83 11.00 -3.47
N VAL A 93 -6.41 12.25 -3.29
CA VAL A 93 -7.06 13.21 -2.40
C VAL A 93 -8.52 13.35 -2.81
N GLY A 94 -9.42 12.73 -2.06
CA GLY A 94 -10.85 12.97 -2.15
C GLY A 94 -11.19 14.31 -1.52
N LYS A 95 -12.41 14.81 -1.75
CA LYS A 95 -12.84 16.01 -1.02
C LYS A 95 -13.23 15.58 0.38
N GLU A 96 -12.62 16.17 1.39
CA GLU A 96 -12.97 15.91 2.77
C GLU A 96 -14.42 16.35 3.10
N THR A 97 -15.12 15.55 3.91
CA THR A 97 -16.31 16.00 4.65
C THR A 97 -15.87 16.85 5.83
N GLU A 98 -16.41 18.06 5.95
CA GLU A 98 -16.12 18.96 7.07
C GLU A 98 -16.30 18.27 8.44
N ASP A 99 -15.39 18.57 9.37
CA ASP A 99 -15.31 18.00 10.73
C ASP A 99 -15.13 16.47 10.81
N SER A 100 -14.79 15.79 9.70
CA SER A 100 -14.52 14.34 9.71
C SER A 100 -13.06 13.97 9.93
N PHE A 101 -12.17 14.95 9.96
CA PHE A 101 -10.75 14.76 10.15
C PHE A 101 -10.41 14.16 11.51
N ASN A 102 -9.53 13.15 11.51
CA ASN A 102 -8.93 12.61 12.72
C ASN A 102 -7.55 12.00 12.45
N ASN A 103 -6.68 12.04 13.47
CA ASN A 103 -5.43 11.29 13.42
C ASN A 103 -5.66 9.82 13.77
N GLU A 104 -5.00 8.92 13.06
CA GLU A 104 -5.04 7.47 13.28
C GLU A 104 -3.67 6.85 13.33
N ILE A 105 -3.58 5.79 14.13
CA ILE A 105 -2.41 4.93 14.21
C ILE A 105 -2.77 3.62 13.54
N LEU A 106 -2.15 3.34 12.40
CA LEU A 106 -2.38 2.12 11.63
C LEU A 106 -1.22 1.15 11.82
N LYS A 107 -1.57 -0.10 12.12
CA LYS A 107 -0.62 -1.20 12.18
C LYS A 107 -0.72 -2.00 10.89
N LEU A 108 0.31 -1.90 10.06
CA LEU A 108 0.38 -2.51 8.73
C LEU A 108 1.32 -3.70 8.75
N GLU A 109 0.99 -4.73 7.99
CA GLU A 109 1.89 -5.86 7.73
C GLU A 109 2.99 -5.42 6.76
N ASN A 110 4.26 -5.67 7.08
CA ASN A 110 5.35 -5.45 6.14
C ASN A 110 5.28 -6.52 5.05
N LEU A 111 4.93 -6.12 3.83
CA LEU A 111 4.83 -7.00 2.68
C LEU A 111 6.23 -7.35 2.18
N LYS A 112 6.85 -8.32 2.85
CA LYS A 112 8.06 -8.96 2.35
C LYS A 112 7.69 -9.99 1.31
N ILE A 113 7.99 -9.67 0.06
CA ILE A 113 7.84 -10.62 -1.02
C ILE A 113 9.13 -11.43 -1.06
N VAL A 114 9.08 -12.64 -0.51
CA VAL A 114 10.17 -13.62 -0.52
C VAL A 114 9.77 -14.82 -1.36
N ASP A 115 10.75 -15.47 -1.98
CA ASP A 115 10.58 -16.70 -2.74
C ASP A 115 10.32 -17.93 -1.84
#